data_AF-A0A6V8KYN1-F1
#
_entry.id   AF-A0A6V8KYN1-F1
#
_cell.length_a   1.000
_cell.length_b   1.000
_cell.length_c   1.000
_cell.angle_alpha   90.00
_cell.angle_beta   90.00
_cell.angle_gamma   90.00
#
_symmetry.space_group_name_H-M   'P 1'
#
loop_
_entity.id
_entity.type
_entity.pdbx_description
1 polymer ?
#
loop_
_entity_poly.entity_id
_entity_poly.type
_entity_poly.pdbx_seq_one_letter_code
_entity_poly.pdbx_strand_id
1 'polypeptide(L)' 'MMPVNSDAAKAAVTVAAQRIAAYADKHAIVIEPSQCEELAESLMHLYQAFFTGLAQVAGQPYAAPTASTA' A
#
# COMPACT_ATOMS: atom_id res chain seq x y z
N MET A 1 -21.82 5.55 8.77
CA MET A 1 -20.55 4.83 9.05
C MET A 1 -20.40 3.79 7.95
N MET A 2 -19.75 4.13 6.84
CA MET A 2 -19.64 3.20 5.71
C MET A 2 -18.44 2.26 5.93
N PRO A 3 -18.58 0.93 5.71
CA PRO A 3 -17.47 0.00 5.79
C PRO A 3 -16.53 0.25 4.61
N VAL A 4 -15.46 1.00 4.85
CA VAL A 4 -14.42 1.22 3.84
C VAL A 4 -13.63 -0.09 3.70
N ASN A 5 -13.93 -0.81 2.61
CA ASN A 5 -12.92 -1.42 1.75
C ASN A 5 -11.91 -2.42 2.37
N SER A 6 -12.32 -3.37 3.22
CA SER A 6 -11.42 -4.46 3.62
C SER A 6 -10.92 -5.27 2.40
N ASP A 7 -11.76 -5.49 1.40
CA ASP A 7 -11.36 -6.16 0.15
C ASP A 7 -10.42 -5.31 -0.72
N ALA A 8 -10.69 -4.01 -0.85
CA ALA A 8 -9.82 -3.14 -1.66
C ALA A 8 -8.45 -2.92 -0.98
N ALA A 9 -8.41 -2.88 0.35
CA ALA A 9 -7.16 -2.83 1.11
C ALA A 9 -6.33 -4.11 0.92
N LYS A 10 -6.97 -5.30 1.01
CA LYS A 10 -6.32 -6.58 0.73
C LYS A 10 -5.80 -6.65 -0.70
N ALA A 11 -6.62 -6.25 -1.68
CA ALA A 11 -6.21 -6.21 -3.09
C ALA A 11 -4.99 -5.29 -3.31
N ALA A 12 -4.93 -4.14 -2.62
CA ALA A 12 -3.79 -3.23 -2.70
C ALA A 12 -2.51 -3.86 -2.11
N VAL A 13 -2.60 -4.56 -0.97
CA VAL A 13 -1.48 -5.31 -0.36
C VAL A 13 -0.98 -6.39 -1.33
N THR A 14 -1.88 -7.17 -1.93
CA THR A 14 -1.50 -8.20 -2.90
C THR A 14 -0.77 -7.62 -4.11
N VAL A 15 -1.25 -6.51 -4.67
CA VAL A 15 -0.60 -5.84 -5.81
C VAL A 15 0.78 -5.28 -5.42
N ALA A 16 0.90 -4.71 -4.21
CA ALA A 16 2.17 -4.22 -3.70
C ALA A 16 3.18 -5.37 -3.48
N ALA A 17 2.75 -6.48 -2.90
CA ALA A 17 3.59 -7.68 -2.70
C ALA A 17 4.09 -8.25 -4.04
N GLN A 18 3.23 -8.32 -5.06
CA GLN A 18 3.63 -8.74 -6.41
C GLN A 18 4.69 -7.80 -7.02
N ARG A 19 4.53 -6.48 -6.84
CA ARG A 19 5.51 -5.50 -7.32
C ARG A 19 6.85 -5.60 -6.60
N ILE A 20 6.82 -5.83 -5.28
CA ILE A 20 8.03 -6.07 -4.48
C ILE A 20 8.75 -7.32 -4.97
N ALA A 21 8.02 -8.42 -5.16
CA ALA A 21 8.60 -9.67 -5.65
C ALA A 21 9.22 -9.51 -7.05
N ALA A 22 8.53 -8.82 -7.98
CA ALA A 22 9.07 -8.54 -9.31
C ALA A 22 10.31 -7.64 -9.28
N TYR A 23 10.37 -6.67 -8.36
CA TYR A 23 11.56 -5.85 -8.15
C TYR A 23 12.71 -6.68 -7.57
N ALA A 24 12.43 -7.52 -6.57
CA ALA A 24 13.42 -8.39 -5.95
C ALA A 24 14.02 -9.35 -6.97
N ASP A 25 13.19 -9.99 -7.79
CA ASP A 25 13.61 -10.88 -8.88
C ASP A 25 14.51 -10.16 -9.90
N LYS A 26 14.10 -8.96 -10.34
CA LYS A 26 14.88 -8.13 -11.27
C LYS A 26 16.27 -7.75 -10.72
N HIS A 27 16.38 -7.61 -9.41
CA HIS A 27 17.61 -7.19 -8.73
C HIS A 27 18.38 -8.34 -8.06
N ALA A 28 17.98 -9.59 -8.31
CA ALA A 28 18.56 -10.79 -7.69
C ALA A 28 18.59 -10.74 -6.15
N ILE A 29 17.58 -10.08 -5.54
CA ILE A 29 17.41 -10.02 -4.09
C ILE A 29 16.56 -11.22 -3.69
N VAL A 30 17.12 -12.10 -2.85
CA VAL A 30 16.38 -13.23 -2.29
C VAL A 30 15.50 -12.72 -1.15
N ILE A 31 14.19 -12.71 -1.37
CA ILE A 31 13.18 -12.37 -0.37
C ILE A 31 12.20 -13.53 -0.29
N GLU A 32 11.87 -13.98 0.91
CA GLU A 32 10.84 -15.01 1.09
C GLU A 32 9.45 -14.45 0.76
N PRO A 33 8.55 -15.21 0.13
CA PRO A 33 7.22 -14.72 -0.22
C PRO A 33 6.43 -14.10 0.95
N SER A 34 6.57 -14.64 2.16
CA SER A 34 5.99 -14.08 3.40
C SER A 34 6.52 -12.68 3.72
N GLN A 35 7.81 -12.43 3.49
CA GLN A 35 8.44 -11.13 3.70
C GLN A 35 7.98 -10.10 2.66
N CYS A 36 7.65 -10.52 1.43
CA CYS A 36 7.06 -9.62 0.43
C CYS A 36 5.68 -9.11 0.88
N GLU A 37 4.87 -9.97 1.49
CA GLU A 37 3.54 -9.62 2.00
C GLU A 37 3.64 -8.72 3.24
N GLU A 38 4.49 -9.07 4.22
CA GLU A 38 4.74 -8.24 5.41
C GLU A 38 5.31 -6.85 5.04
N LEU A 39 6.19 -6.78 4.03
CA LEU A 39 6.71 -5.52 3.53
C LEU A 39 5.62 -4.68 2.85
N ALA A 40 4.75 -5.31 2.06
CA ALA A 40 3.62 -4.64 1.43
C ALA A 40 2.64 -4.06 2.47
N GLU A 41 2.32 -4.83 3.51
CA GLU A 41 1.48 -4.37 4.62
C GLU A 41 2.13 -3.21 5.39
N SER A 42 3.43 -3.32 5.68
CA SER A 42 4.18 -2.26 6.38
C SER A 42 4.21 -0.95 5.59
N LEU A 43 4.41 -1.02 4.27
CA LEU A 43 4.37 0.15 3.39
C LEU A 43 2.96 0.76 3.33
N MET A 44 1.92 -0.07 3.31
CA MET A 44 0.52 0.39 3.36
C MET A 44 0.20 1.09 4.68
N HIS A 45 0.66 0.55 5.82
CA HIS A 45 0.48 1.20 7.12
C HIS A 45 1.25 2.53 7.20
N LEU A 46 2.48 2.58 6.69
CA LEU A 46 3.26 3.82 6.65
C LEU A 46 2.59 4.88 5.77
N TYR A 47 2.07 4.48 4.60
CA TYR A 47 1.28 5.35 3.74
C TYR A 47 0.06 5.89 4.51
N GLN A 48 -0.77 5.03 5.10
CA GLN A 48 -1.93 5.45 5.86
C GLN A 48 -1.57 6.40 7.01
N ALA A 49 -0.51 6.10 7.76
CA ALA A 49 -0.04 6.94 8.87
C ALA A 49 0.46 8.31 8.38
N PHE A 50 1.22 8.35 7.29
CA PHE A 50 1.69 9.60 6.68
C PHE A 50 0.53 10.48 6.21
N PHE A 51 -0.45 9.90 5.52
CA PHE A 51 -1.61 10.65 5.04
C PHE A 51 -2.56 11.06 6.17
N THR A 52 -2.71 10.24 7.20
CA THR A 52 -3.50 10.60 8.39
C THR A 52 -2.83 11.75 9.15
N GLY A 53 -1.51 11.70 9.31
CA GLY A 53 -0.73 12.79 9.90
C GLY A 53 -0.79 14.06 9.06
N LEU A 54 -0.71 13.96 7.73
CA LEU A 54 -0.89 15.10 6.82
C LEU A 54 -2.30 15.70 6.92
N ALA A 55 -3.36 14.88 6.99
CA ALA A 55 -4.72 15.36 7.14
C ALA A 55 -4.92 16.09 8.49
N GLN A 56 -4.26 15.62 9.56
CA GLN A 56 -4.27 16.28 10.87
C GLN A 56 -3.50 17.62 10.86
N VAL A 57 -2.41 17.72 10.10
CA VAL A 57 -1.61 18.94 9.99
C VAL A 57 -2.22 19.96 9.02
N ALA A 58 -2.84 19.51 7.93
CA ALA A 58 -3.37 20.36 6.86
C ALA A 58 -4.87 20.71 7.00
N GLY A 59 -5.59 20.08 7.93
CA GLY A 59 -7.03 20.33 8.13
C GLY A 59 -7.92 19.95 6.93
N GLN A 60 -7.43 19.13 6.00
CA GLN A 60 -8.16 18.66 4.83
C GLN A 60 -8.02 17.13 4.73
N PRO A 61 -9.14 16.36 4.71
CA PRO A 61 -9.08 14.94 4.45
C PRO A 61 -8.68 14.69 2.98
N TYR A 62 -7.71 13.81 2.78
CA TYR A 62 -7.21 13.46 1.45
C TYR A 62 -8.21 12.62 0.66
N ALA A 63 -8.48 12.99 -0.59
CA ALA A 63 -9.14 12.14 -1.58
C ALA A 63 -8.08 11.27 -2.26
N ALA A 64 -8.17 9.94 -2.11
CA ALA A 64 -7.29 9.00 -2.78
C ALA A 64 -7.27 9.27 -4.30
N PRO A 65 -6.11 9.18 -4.97
CA PRO A 65 -6.07 9.33 -6.41
C PRO A 65 -6.75 8.10 -7.00
N THR A 66 -7.91 8.30 -7.62
CA THR A 66 -8.53 7.26 -8.45
C THR A 66 -7.51 6.88 -9.51
N ALA A 67 -7.17 5.59 -9.59
CA ALA A 67 -6.26 5.07 -10.58
C ALA A 67 -6.65 5.61 -11.96
N SER A 68 -5.83 6.52 -12.49
CA SER A 68 -6.01 7.07 -13.83
C SER A 68 -5.56 6.00 -14.80
N THR A 69 -6.50 5.26 -15.37
CA THR A 69 -6.26 4.42 -16.53
C THR A 69 -5.96 5.35 -17.71
N ALA A 70 -4.70 5.41 -18.11
CA ALA A 70 -4.25 5.98 -19.38
C ALA A 70 -3.30 4.98 -20.04
#